data_AF-A0AAW6JTP1-F1
#
_entry.id   AF-A0AAW6JTP1-F1
#
_cell.length_a   1.000
_cell.length_b   1.000
_cell.length_c   1.000
_cell.angle_alpha   90.00
_cell.angle_beta   90.00
_cell.angle_gamma   90.00
#
_symmetry.space_group_name_H-M   'P 1'
#
loop_
_entity.id
_entity.type
_entity.pdbx_description
1 polymer ?
#
loop_
_entity_poly.entity_id
_entity_poly.type
_entity_poly.pdbx_seq_one_letter_code
_entity_poly.pdbx_strand_id
1 'polypeptide(L)' 'MSYLFLQVQAQDVGNHFPLAFTLVYVVGFIAAITIGSIAWYNSKRPPGWENKERPDIIPKVEKD' A
#
# COMPACT_ATOMS: atom_id res chain seq x y z
N MET A 1 33.42 -50.11 -9.70
CA MET A 1 32.92 -49.35 -8.54
C MET A 1 32.36 -48.04 -9.05
N SER A 2 31.04 -47.95 -9.21
CA SER A 2 30.38 -46.77 -9.79
C SER A 2 30.06 -45.79 -8.66
N TYR A 3 30.63 -44.59 -8.69
CA TYR A 3 30.34 -43.54 -7.72
C TYR A 3 29.08 -42.78 -8.15
N LEU A 4 28.04 -42.81 -7.31
CA LEU A 4 26.83 -42.01 -7.47
C LEU A 4 27.13 -40.58 -7.01
N PHE A 5 27.34 -39.66 -7.94
CA PHE A 5 27.46 -38.24 -7.62
C PHE A 5 26.05 -37.65 -7.46
N LEU A 6 25.72 -37.21 -6.23
CA LEU A 6 24.54 -36.40 -5.99
C LEU A 6 24.83 -35.00 -6.53
N GLN A 7 24.31 -34.68 -7.71
CA GLN A 7 24.41 -33.35 -8.30
C GLN A 7 23.37 -32.45 -7.62
N VAL A 8 23.80 -31.64 -6.65
CA VAL A 8 22.98 -30.55 -6.12
C VAL A 8 22.95 -29.45 -7.18
N GLN A 9 21.78 -29.23 -7.78
CA GLN A 9 21.51 -28.03 -8.54
C GLN A 9 21.47 -26.88 -7.53
N ALA A 10 22.46 -25.99 -7.57
CA ALA A 10 22.32 -24.69 -6.92
C ALA A 10 21.12 -24.00 -7.60
N GLN A 11 20.02 -23.81 -6.87
CA GLN A 11 18.98 -22.91 -7.36
C GLN A 11 19.64 -21.55 -7.52
N ASP A 12 19.62 -21.03 -8.74
CA ASP A 12 19.97 -19.66 -9.03
C ASP A 12 18.88 -18.78 -8.40
N VAL A 13 19.01 -18.55 -7.08
CA VAL A 13 18.23 -17.56 -6.36
C VAL A 13 18.87 -16.20 -6.64
N GLY A 14 19.06 -15.89 -7.93
CA GLY A 14 19.40 -14.55 -8.39
C GLY A 14 18.43 -13.57 -7.74
N ASN A 15 18.92 -12.38 -7.42
CA ASN A 15 18.23 -11.36 -6.63
C ASN A 15 16.85 -11.03 -7.25
N HIS A 16 15.81 -11.80 -6.90
CA HIS A 16 14.52 -11.76 -7.57
C HIS A 16 13.74 -10.62 -6.93
N PHE A 17 13.61 -9.53 -7.67
CA PHE A 17 12.79 -8.42 -7.21
C PHE A 17 11.36 -8.93 -6.97
N PRO A 18 10.79 -8.77 -5.76
CA PRO A 18 9.50 -9.36 -5.42
C PRO A 18 8.36 -8.51 -6.01
N LEU A 19 8.27 -8.48 -7.33
CA LEU A 19 7.42 -7.57 -8.11
C LEU A 19 5.95 -7.62 -7.66
N ALA A 20 5.41 -8.81 -7.46
CA ALA A 20 4.02 -8.98 -7.01
C ALA A 20 3.79 -8.34 -5.63
N PHE A 21 4.68 -8.58 -4.67
CA PHE A 21 4.59 -7.99 -3.34
C PHE A 21 4.69 -6.46 -3.41
N THR A 22 5.67 -5.94 -4.15
CA THR A 22 5.86 -4.49 -4.29
C THR A 22 4.64 -3.81 -4.91
N LEU A 23 4.06 -4.40 -5.96
CA LEU A 23 2.87 -3.84 -6.61
C LEU A 23 1.68 -3.78 -5.66
N VAL A 24 1.37 -4.87 -4.96
CA VAL A 24 0.27 -4.92 -3.98
C VAL A 24 0.50 -3.89 -2.88
N TYR A 25 1.73 -3.79 -2.37
CA TYR A 25 2.07 -2.84 -1.31
C TYR A 25 1.88 -1.38 -1.75
N VAL A 26 2.41 -1.01 -2.92
CA VAL A 26 2.32 0.37 -3.44
C VAL A 26 0.86 0.74 -3.76
N VAL A 27 0.15 -0.10 -4.50
CA VAL A 27 -1.25 0.18 -4.88
C VAL A 27 -2.15 0.20 -3.64
N GLY A 28 -1.98 -0.75 -2.73
CA GLY A 28 -2.73 -0.81 -1.48
C GLY A 28 -2.46 0.40 -0.58
N PHE A 29 -1.19 0.84 -0.49
CA PHE A 29 -0.83 2.04 0.26
C PHE A 29 -1.46 3.31 -0.34
N ILE A 30 -1.40 3.49 -1.67
CA ILE A 30 -2.04 4.61 -2.36
C ILE A 30 -3.54 4.63 -2.09
N ALA A 31 -4.20 3.48 -2.20
CA ALA A 31 -5.63 3.36 -1.90
C ALA A 31 -5.92 3.73 -0.44
N ALA A 32 -5.13 3.21 0.51
CA ALA A 32 -5.31 3.46 1.93
C ALA A 32 -5.17 4.94 2.30
N ILE A 33 -4.11 5.63 1.82
CA ILE A 33 -3.93 7.05 2.12
C ILE A 33 -4.96 7.93 1.42
N THR A 34 -5.40 7.55 0.22
CA THR A 34 -6.41 8.30 -0.54
C THR A 34 -7.76 8.22 0.16
N ILE A 35 -8.26 7.00 0.42
CA ILE A 35 -9.55 6.77 1.08
C ILE A 35 -9.52 7.30 2.53
N GLY A 36 -8.44 7.04 3.26
CA GLY A 36 -8.27 7.53 4.64
C GLY A 36 -8.30 9.06 4.71
N SER A 37 -7.64 9.75 3.79
CA SER A 37 -7.69 11.21 3.71
C SER A 37 -9.11 11.71 3.41
N ILE A 38 -9.78 11.12 2.42
CA ILE A 38 -11.17 11.49 2.09
C ILE A 38 -12.08 11.32 3.30
N ALA A 39 -11.98 10.18 3.99
CA ALA A 39 -12.79 9.89 5.17
C ALA A 39 -12.50 10.86 6.32
N TRP A 40 -11.22 11.13 6.62
CA TRP A 40 -10.82 12.03 7.70
C TRP A 40 -11.31 13.46 7.47
N TYR A 41 -11.11 14.00 6.27
CA TYR A 41 -11.50 15.37 5.94
C TYR A 41 -13.01 15.58 5.78
N ASN A 42 -13.79 14.51 5.54
CA ASN A 42 -15.26 14.55 5.57
C ASN A 42 -15.85 14.12 6.93
N SER A 43 -15.00 13.83 7.92
CA SER A 43 -15.42 13.49 9.29
C SER A 43 -15.70 14.74 10.14
N LYS A 44 -16.21 14.54 11.37
CA LYS A 44 -16.38 15.64 12.33
C LYS A 44 -15.00 16.18 12.72
N ARG A 45 -14.86 17.51 12.72
CA ARG A 45 -13.60 18.17 13.07
C ARG A 45 -13.25 17.93 14.54
N PRO A 46 -11.96 17.68 14.87
CA PRO A 46 -11.53 17.59 16.26
C PRO A 46 -11.57 18.98 16.93
N PRO A 47 -11.55 19.03 18.27
CA PRO A 47 -11.50 20.30 19.00
C PRO A 47 -10.33 21.19 18.57
N GLY A 48 -10.58 22.49 18.39
CA GLY A 48 -9.59 23.49 17.95
C GLY A 48 -9.40 23.60 16.43
N TRP A 49 -10.15 22.81 15.66
CA TRP A 49 -10.15 22.82 14.19
C TRP A 49 -11.47 23.32 13.60
N GLU A 50 -12.35 23.91 14.40
CA GLU A 50 -13.69 24.33 14.02
C GLU A 50 -13.67 25.31 12.83
N ASN A 51 -12.64 26.17 12.76
CA ASN A 51 -12.47 27.18 11.71
C ASN A 51 -11.60 26.71 10.53
N LYS A 52 -11.18 25.44 10.49
CA LYS A 52 -10.34 24.90 9.41
C LYS A 52 -11.18 24.31 8.29
N GLU A 53 -10.95 24.77 7.08
CA GLU A 53 -11.61 24.24 5.89
C GLU A 53 -10.96 22.95 5.38
N ARG A 54 -11.75 22.16 4.65
CA ARG A 54 -11.25 20.99 3.95
C ARG A 54 -10.39 21.45 2.76
N PRO A 55 -9.23 20.83 2.47
CA PRO A 55 -8.48 21.12 1.26
C PRO A 55 -9.28 20.84 -0.01
N ASP A 56 -9.10 21.67 -1.05
CA ASP A 56 -9.86 21.59 -2.31
C ASP A 56 -9.67 20.27 -3.07
N ILE A 57 -8.49 19.65 -2.95
CA ILE A 57 -8.16 18.38 -3.62
C ILE A 57 -9.01 17.20 -3.11
N ILE A 58 -9.59 17.30 -1.93
CA ILE A 58 -10.38 16.23 -1.34
C ILE A 58 -11.84 16.38 -1.80
N PRO A 59 -12.50 15.37 -2.39
CA PRO A 59 -13.92 15.48 -2.72
C PRO A 59 -14.79 15.62 -1.46
N LYS A 60 -15.91 16.37 -1.58
CA LYS A 60 -16.97 16.37 -0.56
C LYS A 60 -17.78 15.08 -0.71
N VAL A 61 -18.02 14.39 0.39
CA VAL A 61 -18.91 13.23 0.43
C VAL A 61 -20.19 13.63 1.14
N GLU A 62 -21.31 13.64 0.42
CA GLU A 62 -22.63 13.90 1.00
C GLU A 62 -23.17 12.62 1.63
N LYS A 63 -23.94 12.76 2.70
CA LYS A 63 -24.72 11.65 3.25
C LYS A 63 -26.12 11.79 2.67
N ASP A 64 -26.62 10.73 2.04
CA ASP A 64 -28.00 10.63 1.56
C ASP A 64 -29.01 10.84 2.69
#